data_AF-A0A346XTA7-F1
#
_entry.id   AF-A0A346XTA7-F1
#
_cell.length_a   1.000
_cell.length_b   1.000
_cell.length_c   1.000
_cell.angle_alpha   90.00
_cell.angle_beta   90.00
_cell.angle_gamma   90.00
#
_symmetry.space_group_name_H-M   'P 1'
#
loop_
_entity.id
_entity.type
_entity.pdbx_description
1 polymer ?
#
loop_
_entity_poly.entity_id
_entity_poly.type
_entity_poly.pdbx_seq_one_letter_code
_entity_poly.pdbx_strand_id
1 'polypeptide(L)'
;MLAAALVLLLAGCLPEVPAPVVVQTMAPGSDEILQAREALGEDVVAVARLVVGTPAQLEELRFDVQRGAPQQAMQDILRQHADALLADADALLADAMGLQVDAGELPADADADAVGRVAQAASLAGELAELGRMAAEETLRDVDGLTPVIAFDIALDDLVEAWNVRGSRSQQVERFEQLVAEADELVRAARRLDVGDCTLLRTNRIRWAELLAARTAELRDAALERAGTRFDELRERFSRAPHGEDRAVADSETSACWARGSRAADLARSAAELVDEIESQLS
;
A
#
# COMPACT_ATOMS: atom_id res chain seq x y z
N MET A 1 -54.10 26.85 69.62
CA MET A 1 -53.06 27.44 70.49
C MET A 1 -52.32 26.31 71.17
N LEU A 2 -51.00 26.21 70.92
CA LEU A 2 -49.97 25.35 71.57
C LEU A 2 -50.19 23.82 71.45
N ALA A 3 -49.22 22.93 71.24
CA ALA A 3 -47.83 22.93 70.78
C ALA A 3 -47.53 21.42 70.56
N ALA A 4 -47.05 20.98 69.40
CA ALA A 4 -45.70 20.42 69.22
C ALA A 4 -45.04 19.87 70.50
N ALA A 5 -44.91 18.54 70.61
CA ALA A 5 -43.66 17.81 70.96
C ALA A 5 -43.93 16.36 71.42
N LEU A 6 -43.10 15.44 70.93
CA LEU A 6 -42.78 14.10 71.48
C LEU A 6 -43.92 13.05 71.55
N VAL A 7 -44.06 12.24 70.49
CA VAL A 7 -44.09 10.76 70.59
C VAL A 7 -43.55 10.19 69.27
N LEU A 8 -42.23 10.08 69.18
CA LEU A 8 -41.54 9.32 68.12
C LEU A 8 -40.25 8.83 68.78
N LEU A 9 -40.34 7.73 69.52
CA LEU A 9 -39.21 6.95 70.05
C LEU A 9 -39.79 5.68 70.68
N LEU A 10 -39.33 4.52 70.19
CA LEU A 10 -39.62 3.12 70.58
C LEU A 10 -40.33 2.27 69.51
N ALA A 11 -39.71 2.16 68.33
CA ALA A 11 -39.67 0.91 67.59
C ALA A 11 -38.19 0.50 67.52
N GLY A 12 -37.79 -0.35 68.46
CA GLY A 12 -36.42 -0.84 68.57
C GLY A 12 -36.10 -1.91 67.53
N CYS A 13 -34.87 -1.78 67.01
CA CYS A 13 -33.92 -2.86 66.73
C CYS A 13 -34.34 -3.97 65.77
N LEU A 14 -34.24 -3.69 64.47
CA LEU A 14 -33.77 -4.66 63.48
C LEU A 14 -32.39 -4.20 63.00
N PRO A 15 -31.34 -5.03 63.03
CA PRO A 15 -30.11 -4.69 62.34
C PRO A 15 -30.39 -4.67 60.83
N GLU A 16 -30.09 -3.54 60.18
CA GLU A 16 -29.96 -3.48 58.73
C GLU A 16 -28.91 -4.52 58.33
N VAL A 17 -29.36 -5.59 57.68
CA VAL A 17 -28.47 -6.51 56.97
C VAL A 17 -27.93 -5.70 55.79
N PRO A 18 -26.62 -5.39 55.73
CA PRO A 18 -26.07 -4.78 54.53
C PRO A 18 -26.36 -5.73 53.36
N ALA A 19 -26.95 -5.19 52.29
CA ALA A 19 -27.13 -5.93 51.05
C ALA A 19 -25.78 -6.58 50.69
N PRO A 20 -25.76 -7.86 50.28
CA PRO A 20 -24.50 -8.49 49.91
C PRO A 20 -23.88 -7.67 48.79
N VAL A 21 -22.72 -7.06 49.07
CA VAL A 21 -21.82 -6.60 48.03
C VAL A 21 -21.42 -7.89 47.30
N VAL A 22 -22.08 -8.17 46.19
CA VAL A 22 -21.61 -9.16 45.23
C VAL A 22 -20.34 -8.56 44.66
N VAL A 23 -19.20 -8.86 45.29
CA VAL A 23 -17.92 -8.80 44.61
C VAL A 23 -18.07 -9.81 43.49
N GLN A 24 -18.35 -9.34 42.28
CA GLN A 24 -18.15 -10.15 41.09
C GLN A 24 -16.65 -10.42 41.06
N THR A 25 -16.24 -11.53 41.67
CA THR A 25 -14.93 -12.10 41.44
C THR A 25 -14.91 -12.39 39.95
N MET A 26 -14.10 -11.63 39.22
CA MET A 26 -13.89 -11.94 37.81
C MET A 26 -13.36 -13.38 37.73
N ALA A 27 -13.72 -14.09 36.66
CA ALA A 27 -13.30 -15.47 36.49
C ALA A 27 -11.75 -15.55 36.58
N PRO A 28 -11.17 -16.61 37.16
CA PRO A 28 -9.73 -16.83 37.10
C PRO A 28 -9.25 -16.65 35.64
N GLY A 29 -8.17 -15.90 35.42
CA GLY A 29 -7.62 -15.67 34.09
C GLY A 29 -8.19 -14.50 33.28
N SER A 30 -9.19 -13.78 33.80
CA SER A 30 -9.82 -12.67 33.07
C SER A 30 -9.01 -11.37 33.08
N ASP A 31 -8.21 -11.15 34.13
CA ASP A 31 -7.31 -9.98 34.21
C ASP A 31 -6.17 -10.10 33.20
N GLU A 32 -5.59 -11.30 33.06
CA GLU A 32 -4.50 -11.58 32.12
C GLU A 32 -4.97 -11.46 30.66
N ILE A 33 -6.18 -11.92 30.35
CA ILE A 33 -6.79 -11.77 29.02
C ILE A 33 -7.11 -10.30 28.73
N LEU A 34 -7.61 -9.55 29.72
CA LEU A 34 -7.90 -8.13 29.55
C LEU A 34 -6.61 -7.33 29.29
N GLN A 35 -5.55 -7.60 30.05
CA GLN A 35 -4.23 -6.98 29.86
C GLN A 35 -3.63 -7.33 28.49
N ALA A 36 -3.70 -8.59 28.07
CA ALA A 36 -3.23 -9.00 26.75
C ALA A 36 -4.02 -8.34 25.62
N ARG A 37 -5.33 -8.18 25.78
CA ARG A 37 -6.18 -7.47 24.82
C ARG A 37 -5.88 -5.98 24.77
N GLU A 38 -5.61 -5.35 25.91
CA GLU A 38 -5.21 -3.95 25.98
C GLU A 38 -3.83 -3.73 25.34
N ALA A 39 -2.90 -4.67 25.53
CA ALA A 39 -1.56 -4.61 24.97
C ALA A 39 -1.52 -4.90 23.45
N LEU A 40 -2.22 -5.94 22.96
CA LEU A 40 -2.16 -6.33 21.54
C LEU A 40 -3.17 -5.59 20.65
N GLY A 41 -4.26 -5.07 21.24
CA GLY A 41 -5.47 -4.76 20.50
C GLY A 41 -5.31 -3.72 19.38
N GLU A 42 -4.61 -2.62 19.64
CA GLU A 42 -4.43 -1.57 18.63
C GLU A 42 -3.45 -1.99 17.53
N ASP A 43 -2.35 -2.64 17.89
CA ASP A 43 -1.27 -3.01 16.99
C ASP A 43 -1.65 -4.17 16.06
N VAL A 44 -2.35 -5.19 16.58
CA VAL A 44 -2.90 -6.29 15.76
C VAL A 44 -3.82 -5.72 14.68
N VAL A 45 -4.71 -4.81 15.05
CA VAL A 45 -5.66 -4.20 14.11
C VAL A 45 -4.95 -3.30 13.10
N ALA A 46 -3.94 -2.54 13.52
CA ALA A 46 -3.15 -1.67 12.66
C ALA A 46 -2.41 -2.48 11.57
N VAL A 47 -1.62 -3.48 11.99
CA VAL A 47 -0.87 -4.36 11.08
C VAL A 47 -1.82 -5.10 10.14
N ALA A 48 -2.86 -5.73 10.67
CA ALA A 48 -3.82 -6.49 9.86
C ALA A 48 -4.49 -5.61 8.80
N ARG A 49 -4.93 -4.41 9.16
CA ARG A 49 -5.56 -3.47 8.23
C ARG A 49 -4.62 -3.11 7.08
N LEU A 50 -3.36 -2.84 7.38
CA LEU A 50 -2.37 -2.48 6.37
C LEU A 50 -2.05 -3.67 5.46
N VAL A 51 -1.82 -4.87 6.00
CA VAL A 51 -1.55 -6.07 5.21
C VAL A 51 -2.73 -6.45 4.31
N VAL A 52 -3.95 -6.43 4.83
CA VAL A 52 -5.18 -6.73 4.07
C VAL A 52 -5.43 -5.70 2.97
N GLY A 53 -5.02 -4.44 3.17
CA GLY A 53 -5.14 -3.37 2.18
C GLY A 53 -4.10 -3.43 1.04
N THR A 54 -2.94 -4.05 1.28
CA THR A 54 -1.81 -4.08 0.33
C THR A 54 -2.19 -4.55 -1.09
N PRO A 55 -2.97 -5.63 -1.29
CA PRO A 55 -3.30 -6.10 -2.64
C PRO A 55 -4.03 -5.04 -3.49
N ALA A 56 -4.97 -4.31 -2.89
CA ALA A 56 -5.76 -3.31 -3.60
C ALA A 56 -4.92 -2.10 -4.02
N GLN A 57 -4.02 -1.64 -3.15
CA GLN A 57 -3.14 -0.52 -3.46
C GLN A 57 -2.12 -0.88 -4.57
N LEU A 58 -1.58 -2.11 -4.54
CA LEU A 58 -0.70 -2.60 -5.60
C LEU A 58 -1.43 -2.76 -6.93
N GLU A 59 -2.70 -3.15 -6.92
CA GLU A 59 -3.54 -3.17 -8.12
C GLU A 59 -3.76 -1.77 -8.69
N GLU A 60 -3.98 -0.77 -7.84
CA GLU A 60 -4.11 0.63 -8.25
C GLU A 60 -2.84 1.15 -8.94
N LEU A 61 -1.65 0.90 -8.39
CA LEU A 61 -0.38 1.25 -9.06
C LEU A 61 -0.26 0.60 -10.44
N ARG A 62 -0.60 -0.70 -10.56
CA ARG A 62 -0.55 -1.41 -11.85
C ARG A 62 -1.53 -0.81 -12.85
N PHE A 63 -2.70 -0.39 -12.41
CA PHE A 63 -3.70 0.27 -13.23
C PHE A 63 -3.25 1.66 -13.71
N ASP A 64 -2.59 2.44 -12.86
CA ASP A 64 -2.04 3.75 -13.23
C ASP A 64 -0.91 3.64 -14.26
N VAL A 65 -0.06 2.59 -14.15
CA VAL A 65 0.95 2.27 -15.16
C VAL A 65 0.32 1.99 -16.52
N GLN A 66 -0.79 1.23 -16.56
CA GLN A 66 -1.52 0.96 -17.81
C GLN A 66 -2.07 2.22 -18.48
N ARG A 67 -2.49 3.19 -17.66
CA ARG A 67 -3.10 4.43 -18.16
C ARG A 67 -2.11 5.53 -18.47
N GLY A 68 -0.84 5.39 -18.07
CA GLY A 68 0.10 6.51 -18.15
C GLY A 68 -0.27 7.68 -17.22
N ALA A 69 -1.07 7.45 -16.18
CA ALA A 69 -1.45 8.49 -15.21
C ALA A 69 -0.26 8.83 -14.31
N PRO A 70 -0.09 10.06 -13.77
CA PRO A 70 1.10 10.42 -12.99
C PRO A 70 1.36 9.43 -11.84
N GLN A 71 2.36 8.56 -12.03
CA GLN A 71 2.56 7.40 -11.15
C GLN A 71 3.41 7.72 -9.92
N GLN A 72 4.14 8.85 -9.93
CA GLN A 72 5.02 9.26 -8.82
C GLN A 72 4.26 9.36 -7.49
N ALA A 73 3.07 9.96 -7.49
CA ALA A 73 2.25 10.11 -6.28
C ALA A 73 1.82 8.75 -5.71
N MET A 74 1.46 7.79 -6.57
CA MET A 74 1.08 6.44 -6.15
C MET A 74 2.29 5.66 -5.61
N GLN A 75 3.46 5.80 -6.23
CA GLN A 75 4.68 5.21 -5.69
C GLN A 75 5.04 5.77 -4.31
N ASP A 76 4.86 7.07 -4.10
CA ASP A 76 5.12 7.71 -2.81
C ASP A 76 4.13 7.25 -1.73
N ILE A 77 2.85 7.10 -2.09
CA ILE A 77 1.81 6.52 -1.20
C ILE A 77 2.19 5.09 -0.79
N LEU A 78 2.58 4.25 -1.74
CA LEU A 78 2.93 2.85 -1.46
C LEU A 78 4.22 2.71 -0.64
N ARG A 79 5.20 3.60 -0.83
CA ARG A 79 6.39 3.65 0.03
C ARG A 79 6.01 4.05 1.45
N GLN A 80 5.16 5.06 1.62
CA GLN A 80 4.65 5.46 2.94
C GLN A 80 3.84 4.34 3.60
N HIS A 81 3.03 3.61 2.84
CA HIS A 81 2.28 2.43 3.32
C HIS A 81 3.23 1.34 3.80
N ALA A 82 4.28 1.03 3.04
CA ALA A 82 5.29 0.05 3.44
C ALA A 82 6.06 0.48 4.71
N ASP A 83 6.44 1.75 4.80
CA ASP A 83 7.12 2.30 6.00
C ASP A 83 6.22 2.22 7.24
N ALA A 84 4.94 2.57 7.12
CA ALA A 84 3.96 2.47 8.20
C ALA A 84 3.76 1.02 8.64
N LEU A 85 3.62 0.10 7.66
CA LEU A 85 3.44 -1.31 7.94
C LEU A 85 4.66 -1.93 8.64
N LEU A 86 5.88 -1.52 8.28
CA LEU A 86 7.10 -1.95 8.99
C LEU A 86 7.12 -1.45 10.43
N ALA A 87 6.78 -0.17 10.66
CA ALA A 87 6.75 0.42 11.99
C ALA A 87 5.72 -0.26 12.90
N ASP A 88 4.50 -0.49 12.41
CA ASP A 88 3.43 -1.13 13.17
C ASP A 88 3.75 -2.62 13.40
N ALA A 89 4.40 -3.30 12.45
CA ALA A 89 4.86 -4.67 12.64
C ALA A 89 5.97 -4.78 13.70
N ASP A 90 6.91 -3.84 13.73
CA ASP A 90 7.96 -3.80 14.75
C ASP A 90 7.40 -3.54 16.15
N ALA A 91 6.39 -2.68 16.27
CA ALA A 91 5.68 -2.42 17.52
C ALA A 91 4.93 -3.68 18.00
N LEU A 92 4.14 -4.30 17.12
CA LEU A 92 3.41 -5.54 17.42
C LEU A 92 4.35 -6.66 17.88
N LEU A 93 5.52 -6.81 17.24
CA LEU A 93 6.49 -7.83 17.66
C LEU A 93 7.04 -7.52 19.06
N ALA A 94 7.33 -6.26 19.37
CA ALA A 94 7.85 -5.87 20.68
C ALA A 94 6.82 -6.17 21.78
N ASP A 95 5.55 -5.85 21.56
CA ASP A 95 4.47 -6.11 22.51
C ASP A 95 4.19 -7.61 22.67
N ALA A 96 4.20 -8.37 21.57
CA ALA A 96 4.13 -9.81 21.60
C ALA A 96 5.27 -10.45 22.42
N MET A 97 6.51 -9.99 22.24
CA MET A 97 7.66 -10.45 23.00
C MET A 97 7.55 -10.08 24.49
N GLY A 98 7.07 -8.87 24.81
CA GLY A 98 6.83 -8.43 26.18
C GLY A 98 5.84 -9.36 26.90
N LEU A 99 4.70 -9.63 26.27
CA LEU A 99 3.67 -10.51 26.82
C LEU A 99 4.15 -11.96 27.02
N GLN A 100 5.01 -12.47 26.13
CA GLN A 100 5.61 -13.80 26.32
C GLN A 100 6.53 -13.87 27.54
N VAL A 101 7.30 -12.82 27.78
CA VAL A 101 8.17 -12.73 28.98
C VAL A 101 7.30 -12.63 30.23
N ASP A 102 6.31 -11.73 30.23
CA ASP A 102 5.42 -11.52 31.37
C ASP A 102 4.67 -12.81 31.73
N ALA A 103 4.13 -13.53 30.73
CA ALA A 103 3.47 -14.83 30.94
C ALA A 103 4.42 -15.89 31.54
N GLY A 104 5.72 -15.83 31.23
CA GLY A 104 6.74 -16.73 31.76
C GLY A 104 7.17 -16.42 33.21
N GLU A 105 6.90 -15.21 33.70
CA GLU A 105 7.28 -14.75 35.04
C GLU A 105 6.11 -14.81 36.05
N LEU A 106 4.92 -15.24 35.62
CA LEU A 106 3.74 -15.32 36.46
C LEU A 106 3.89 -16.32 37.63
N PRO A 107 3.32 -16.01 38.81
CA PRO A 107 3.40 -16.87 39.98
C PRO A 107 2.64 -18.19 39.78
N ALA A 108 3.04 -19.23 40.52
CA ALA A 108 2.55 -20.60 40.34
C ALA A 108 1.05 -20.83 40.65
N ASP A 109 0.37 -19.83 41.21
CA ASP A 109 -1.07 -19.82 41.47
C ASP A 109 -1.89 -19.11 40.39
N ALA A 110 -1.24 -18.60 39.33
CA ALA A 110 -1.92 -18.07 38.14
C ALA A 110 -2.71 -19.17 37.40
N ASP A 111 -3.78 -18.77 36.72
CA ASP A 111 -4.60 -19.68 35.92
C ASP A 111 -3.81 -20.15 34.68
N ALA A 112 -3.28 -21.37 34.74
CA ALA A 112 -2.45 -21.97 33.70
C ALA A 112 -3.14 -22.00 32.32
N ASP A 113 -4.47 -22.15 32.27
CA ASP A 113 -5.19 -22.17 31.00
C ASP A 113 -5.27 -20.76 30.38
N ALA A 114 -5.46 -19.73 31.21
CA ALA A 114 -5.49 -18.35 30.75
C ALA A 114 -4.10 -17.84 30.34
N VAL A 115 -3.07 -18.17 31.12
CA VAL A 115 -1.67 -17.88 30.77
C VAL A 115 -1.28 -18.56 29.46
N GLY A 116 -1.73 -19.81 29.25
CA GLY A 116 -1.53 -20.52 28.00
C GLY A 116 -2.19 -19.83 26.80
N ARG A 117 -3.42 -19.32 26.95
CA ARG A 117 -4.11 -18.55 25.89
C ARG A 117 -3.40 -17.24 25.56
N VAL A 118 -2.95 -16.50 26.57
CA VAL A 118 -2.19 -15.25 26.38
C VAL A 118 -0.87 -15.51 25.67
N ALA A 119 -0.12 -16.53 26.08
CA ALA A 119 1.14 -16.90 25.42
C ALA A 119 0.92 -17.33 23.96
N GLN A 120 -0.18 -18.05 23.67
CA GLN A 120 -0.56 -18.40 22.31
C GLN A 120 -0.94 -17.17 21.49
N ALA A 121 -1.75 -16.26 22.03
CA ALA A 121 -2.13 -15.01 21.36
C ALA A 121 -0.90 -14.15 21.03
N ALA A 122 0.04 -14.03 21.98
CA ALA A 122 1.30 -13.33 21.77
C ALA A 122 2.17 -14.00 20.69
N SER A 123 2.23 -15.34 20.64
CA SER A 123 2.91 -16.06 19.55
C SER A 123 2.32 -15.74 18.18
N LEU A 124 0.99 -15.81 18.06
CA LEU A 124 0.28 -15.52 16.82
C LEU A 124 0.43 -14.05 16.40
N ALA A 125 0.44 -13.12 17.36
CA ALA A 125 0.73 -11.70 17.11
C ALA A 125 2.15 -11.51 16.55
N GLY A 126 3.14 -12.24 17.06
CA GLY A 126 4.48 -12.27 16.49
C GLY A 126 4.51 -12.78 15.05
N GLU A 127 3.72 -13.82 14.72
CA GLU A 127 3.59 -14.30 13.34
C GLU A 127 2.93 -13.25 12.43
N LEU A 128 1.91 -12.54 12.92
CA LEU A 128 1.26 -11.44 12.19
C LEU A 128 2.23 -10.29 11.91
N ALA A 129 3.09 -9.95 12.88
CA ALA A 129 4.14 -8.96 12.68
C ALA A 129 5.11 -9.36 11.54
N GLU A 130 5.56 -10.62 11.50
CA GLU A 130 6.41 -11.10 10.40
C GLU A 130 5.69 -11.08 9.05
N LEU A 131 4.39 -11.42 9.00
CA LEU A 131 3.58 -11.23 7.79
C LEU A 131 3.55 -9.76 7.36
N GLY A 132 3.44 -8.84 8.32
CA GLY A 132 3.51 -7.40 8.09
C GLY A 132 4.80 -6.97 7.40
N ARG A 133 5.95 -7.40 7.94
CA ARG A 133 7.26 -7.12 7.32
C ARG A 133 7.37 -7.70 5.91
N MET A 134 6.96 -8.95 5.71
CA MET A 134 6.97 -9.59 4.39
C MET A 134 6.08 -8.85 3.38
N ALA A 135 4.93 -8.34 3.83
CA ALA A 135 4.03 -7.56 2.97
C ALA A 135 4.60 -6.18 2.62
N ALA A 136 5.33 -5.53 3.54
CA ALA A 136 6.05 -4.29 3.24
C ALA A 136 7.19 -4.52 2.24
N GLU A 137 7.99 -5.57 2.43
CA GLU A 137 9.03 -5.97 1.47
C GLU A 137 8.46 -6.27 0.08
N GLU A 138 7.34 -7.01 0.02
CA GLU A 138 6.65 -7.32 -1.24
C GLU A 138 6.14 -6.05 -1.93
N THR A 139 5.64 -5.08 -1.15
CA THR A 139 5.19 -3.78 -1.65
C THR A 139 6.34 -3.00 -2.27
N LEU A 140 7.46 -2.89 -1.56
CA LEU A 140 8.65 -2.18 -2.05
C LEU A 140 9.23 -2.87 -3.29
N ARG A 141 9.28 -4.21 -3.30
CA ARG A 141 9.73 -5.01 -4.46
C ARG A 141 8.91 -4.68 -5.71
N ASP A 142 7.59 -4.61 -5.59
CA ASP A 142 6.70 -4.29 -6.71
C ASP A 142 6.86 -2.82 -7.15
N VAL A 143 6.93 -1.87 -6.22
CA VAL A 143 7.15 -0.44 -6.52
C VAL A 143 8.49 -0.22 -7.24
N ASP A 144 9.56 -0.83 -6.74
CA ASP A 144 10.90 -0.68 -7.32
C ASP A 144 11.02 -1.38 -8.67
N GLY A 145 10.38 -2.54 -8.85
CA GLY A 145 10.29 -3.22 -10.13
C GLY A 145 9.56 -2.40 -11.22
N LEU A 146 8.61 -1.56 -10.83
CA LEU A 146 7.86 -0.67 -11.74
C LEU A 146 8.53 0.68 -11.97
N THR A 147 9.41 1.11 -11.08
CA THR A 147 10.03 2.44 -11.13
C THR A 147 10.73 2.75 -12.46
N PRO A 148 11.54 1.85 -13.06
CA PRO A 148 12.17 2.11 -14.35
C PRO A 148 11.16 2.30 -15.49
N VAL A 149 10.06 1.55 -15.45
CA VAL A 149 8.99 1.62 -16.46
C VAL A 149 8.27 2.96 -16.36
N ILE A 150 7.94 3.37 -15.15
CA ILE A 150 7.29 4.65 -14.86
C ILE A 150 8.17 5.81 -15.32
N ALA A 151 9.44 5.81 -14.94
CA ALA A 151 10.38 6.85 -15.36
C ALA A 151 10.51 6.91 -16.90
N PHE A 152 10.50 5.76 -17.56
CA PHE A 152 10.51 5.68 -19.02
C PHE A 152 9.24 6.27 -19.65
N ASP A 153 8.07 5.95 -19.10
CA ASP A 153 6.79 6.42 -19.61
C ASP A 153 6.66 7.95 -19.44
N ILE A 154 7.13 8.51 -18.32
CA ILE A 154 7.22 9.97 -18.12
C ILE A 154 8.07 10.60 -19.23
N ALA A 155 9.23 10.02 -19.54
CA ALA A 155 10.11 10.55 -20.58
C ALA A 155 9.50 10.44 -21.99
N LEU A 156 8.67 9.43 -22.26
CA LEU A 156 7.88 9.37 -23.50
C LEU A 156 6.86 10.51 -23.58
N ASP A 157 6.16 10.78 -22.47
CA ASP A 157 5.13 11.81 -22.41
C ASP A 157 5.76 13.22 -22.54
N ASP A 158 6.90 13.46 -21.86
CA ASP A 158 7.69 14.70 -21.98
C ASP A 158 8.11 14.97 -23.43
N LEU A 159 8.53 13.94 -24.17
CA LEU A 159 8.87 14.06 -25.59
C LEU A 159 7.65 14.48 -26.44
N VAL A 160 6.47 13.92 -26.16
CA VAL A 160 5.22 14.27 -26.85
C VAL A 160 4.79 15.70 -26.52
N GLU A 161 4.92 16.12 -25.26
CA GLU A 161 4.64 17.50 -24.85
C GLU A 161 5.58 18.49 -25.52
N ALA A 162 6.87 18.14 -25.67
CA ALA A 162 7.88 18.98 -26.30
C ALA A 162 7.57 19.31 -27.78
N TRP A 163 6.85 18.45 -28.50
CA TRP A 163 6.37 18.73 -29.86
C TRP A 163 5.46 19.97 -29.92
N ASN A 164 4.76 20.29 -28.83
CA ASN A 164 3.76 21.35 -28.77
C ASN A 164 4.31 22.70 -28.29
N VAL A 165 5.57 22.75 -27.87
CA VAL A 165 6.18 24.00 -27.40
C VAL A 165 6.30 24.97 -28.57
N ARG A 166 5.78 26.18 -28.40
CA ARG A 166 5.82 27.22 -29.45
C ARG A 166 7.23 27.83 -29.56
N GLY A 167 7.48 28.53 -30.66
CA GLY A 167 8.77 29.17 -30.89
C GLY A 167 8.87 29.72 -32.31
N SER A 168 9.90 30.54 -32.56
CA SER A 168 10.27 30.92 -33.92
C SER A 168 10.65 29.68 -34.71
N ARG A 169 10.67 29.81 -36.04
CA ARG A 169 11.01 28.68 -36.89
C ARG A 169 12.41 28.13 -36.65
N SER A 170 13.41 28.99 -36.47
CA SER A 170 14.78 28.54 -36.20
C SER A 170 14.87 27.78 -34.88
N GLN A 171 14.16 28.25 -33.86
CA GLN A 171 14.04 27.58 -32.56
C GLN A 171 13.34 26.22 -32.68
N GLN A 172 12.29 26.12 -33.53
CA GLN A 172 11.62 24.85 -33.77
C GLN A 172 12.55 23.82 -34.42
N VAL A 173 13.30 24.21 -35.45
CA VAL A 173 14.23 23.30 -36.13
C VAL A 173 15.31 22.80 -35.17
N GLU A 174 15.97 23.70 -34.45
CA GLU A 174 17.01 23.35 -33.47
C GLU A 174 16.47 22.40 -32.39
N ARG A 175 15.28 22.67 -31.86
CA ARG A 175 14.64 21.79 -30.89
C ARG A 175 14.33 20.42 -31.49
N PHE A 176 13.77 20.34 -32.69
CA PHE A 176 13.46 19.03 -33.28
C PHE A 176 14.71 18.21 -33.61
N GLU A 177 15.86 18.83 -33.87
CA GLU A 177 17.14 18.11 -33.94
C GLU A 177 17.50 17.48 -32.59
N GLN A 178 17.30 18.20 -31.49
CA GLN A 178 17.51 17.68 -30.13
C GLN A 178 16.52 16.56 -29.79
N LEU A 179 15.22 16.77 -30.05
CA LEU A 179 14.18 15.79 -29.78
C LEU A 179 14.37 14.49 -30.55
N VAL A 180 14.92 14.53 -31.78
CA VAL A 180 15.30 13.30 -32.50
C VAL A 180 16.39 12.53 -31.76
N ALA A 181 17.41 13.21 -31.26
CA ALA A 181 18.48 12.57 -30.49
C ALA A 181 17.96 11.99 -29.16
N GLU A 182 17.06 12.69 -28.48
CA GLU A 182 16.38 12.21 -27.27
C GLU A 182 15.51 10.97 -27.56
N ALA A 183 14.73 10.99 -28.64
CA ALA A 183 13.90 9.86 -29.04
C ALA A 183 14.76 8.62 -29.37
N ASP A 184 15.91 8.80 -30.01
CA ASP A 184 16.87 7.71 -30.25
C ASP A 184 17.42 7.12 -28.95
N GLU A 185 17.70 7.96 -27.93
CA GLU A 185 18.09 7.49 -26.61
C GLU A 185 16.96 6.73 -25.90
N LEU A 186 15.71 7.18 -26.03
CA LEU A 186 14.55 6.45 -25.51
C LEU A 186 14.41 5.07 -26.15
N VAL A 187 14.64 4.92 -27.45
CA VAL A 187 14.66 3.59 -28.11
C VAL A 187 15.74 2.70 -27.49
N ARG A 188 16.94 3.23 -27.23
CA ARG A 188 18.02 2.48 -26.57
C ARG A 188 17.67 2.12 -25.13
N ALA A 189 17.05 3.04 -24.39
CA ALA A 189 16.61 2.83 -23.02
C ALA A 189 15.53 1.74 -22.94
N ALA A 190 14.52 1.79 -23.81
CA ALA A 190 13.46 0.77 -23.88
C ALA A 190 14.02 -0.63 -24.06
N ARG A 191 15.04 -0.80 -24.92
CA ARG A 191 15.71 -2.09 -25.16
C ARG A 191 16.48 -2.62 -23.95
N ARG A 192 16.89 -1.74 -23.04
CA ARG A 192 17.60 -2.07 -21.79
C ARG A 192 16.69 -2.12 -20.57
N LEU A 193 15.40 -1.82 -20.73
CA LEU A 193 14.45 -1.79 -19.63
C LEU A 193 14.38 -3.18 -18.98
N ASP A 194 14.65 -3.23 -17.68
CA ASP A 194 14.47 -4.44 -16.90
C ASP A 194 13.02 -4.55 -16.45
N VAL A 195 12.38 -5.66 -16.83
CA VAL A 195 10.96 -5.94 -16.58
C VAL A 195 10.75 -7.35 -16.05
N GLY A 196 11.85 -8.03 -15.64
CA GLY A 196 11.83 -9.44 -15.27
C GLY A 196 11.18 -10.31 -16.35
N ASP A 197 10.28 -11.20 -15.92
CA ASP A 197 9.56 -12.13 -16.81
C ASP A 197 8.43 -11.47 -17.62
N CYS A 198 8.11 -10.20 -17.35
CA CYS A 198 7.00 -9.48 -17.99
C CYS A 198 7.41 -8.83 -19.32
N THR A 199 7.94 -9.65 -20.23
CA THR A 199 8.59 -9.23 -21.49
C THR A 199 7.70 -8.47 -22.47
N LEU A 200 6.37 -8.61 -22.39
CA LEU A 200 5.45 -7.88 -23.25
C LEU A 200 5.52 -6.37 -23.01
N LEU A 201 5.68 -5.95 -21.75
CA LEU A 201 5.81 -4.54 -21.39
C LEU A 201 6.98 -3.87 -22.11
N ARG A 202 8.16 -4.51 -22.07
CA ARG A 202 9.34 -4.03 -22.79
C ARG A 202 9.10 -3.99 -24.29
N THR A 203 8.42 -5.00 -24.84
CA THR A 203 8.06 -5.04 -26.26
C THR A 203 7.19 -3.84 -26.66
N ASN A 204 6.19 -3.51 -25.85
CA ASN A 204 5.33 -2.34 -26.06
C ASN A 204 6.12 -1.03 -25.98
N ARG A 205 6.98 -0.86 -24.96
CA ARG A 205 7.81 0.36 -24.80
C ARG A 205 8.78 0.54 -25.97
N ILE A 206 9.40 -0.53 -26.47
CA ILE A 206 10.25 -0.47 -27.67
C ILE A 206 9.43 0.03 -28.87
N ARG A 207 8.26 -0.56 -29.10
CA ARG A 207 7.38 -0.17 -30.22
C ARG A 207 6.95 1.29 -30.13
N TRP A 208 6.58 1.76 -28.94
CA TRP A 208 6.17 3.15 -28.74
C TRP A 208 7.34 4.12 -28.92
N ALA A 209 8.51 3.80 -28.38
CA ALA A 209 9.72 4.61 -28.56
C ALA A 209 10.11 4.73 -30.03
N GLU A 210 10.10 3.61 -30.77
CA GLU A 210 10.42 3.59 -32.21
C GLU A 210 9.41 4.41 -33.02
N LEU A 211 8.12 4.33 -32.67
CA LEU A 211 7.09 5.13 -33.31
C LEU A 211 7.25 6.63 -33.01
N LEU A 212 7.54 7.01 -31.76
CA LEU A 212 7.79 8.41 -31.41
C LEU A 212 9.05 8.94 -32.08
N ALA A 213 10.12 8.15 -32.18
CA ALA A 213 11.34 8.54 -32.88
C ALA A 213 11.06 8.81 -34.37
N ALA A 214 10.33 7.91 -35.04
CA ALA A 214 9.93 8.10 -36.43
C ALA A 214 9.09 9.38 -36.63
N ARG A 215 8.09 9.59 -35.76
CA ARG A 215 7.22 10.78 -35.83
C ARG A 215 7.95 12.07 -35.52
N THR A 216 8.88 12.05 -34.57
CA THR A 216 9.72 13.21 -34.22
C THR A 216 10.61 13.61 -35.40
N ALA A 217 11.18 12.62 -36.11
CA ALA A 217 11.93 12.87 -37.35
C ALA A 217 11.04 13.43 -38.47
N GLU A 218 9.81 12.93 -38.64
CA GLU A 218 8.85 13.49 -39.61
C GLU A 218 8.49 14.95 -39.30
N LEU A 219 8.31 15.30 -38.02
CA LEU A 219 8.05 16.67 -37.58
C LEU A 219 9.25 17.58 -37.84
N ARG A 220 10.47 17.12 -37.55
CA ARG A 220 11.71 17.83 -37.91
C ARG A 220 11.76 18.14 -39.40
N ASP A 221 11.54 17.12 -40.23
CA ASP A 221 11.63 17.27 -41.69
C ASP A 221 10.58 18.24 -42.22
N ALA A 222 9.34 18.17 -41.72
CA ALA A 222 8.29 19.13 -42.04
C ALA A 222 8.64 20.57 -41.61
N ALA A 223 9.29 20.76 -40.45
CA ALA A 223 9.75 22.07 -40.01
C ALA A 223 10.84 22.67 -40.94
N LEU A 224 11.67 21.81 -41.57
CA LEU A 224 12.70 22.19 -42.53
C LEU A 224 12.13 22.58 -43.91
N GLU A 225 11.10 21.88 -44.40
CA GLU A 225 10.57 22.02 -45.77
C GLU A 225 9.92 23.37 -46.12
N ARG A 226 9.73 24.29 -45.16
CA ARG A 226 9.02 25.59 -45.32
C ARG A 226 7.52 25.48 -45.59
N ALA A 227 6.93 24.29 -45.42
CA ALA A 227 5.48 24.06 -45.52
C ALA A 227 4.81 24.11 -44.12
N GLY A 228 4.55 25.33 -43.62
CA GLY A 228 4.00 25.53 -42.27
C GLY A 228 2.69 24.76 -41.99
N THR A 229 1.82 24.61 -43.00
CA THR A 229 0.56 23.87 -42.86
C THR A 229 0.77 22.37 -42.63
N ARG A 230 1.76 21.75 -43.31
CA ARG A 230 2.08 20.32 -43.15
C ARG A 230 2.59 20.03 -41.75
N PHE A 231 3.43 20.90 -41.19
CA PHE A 231 3.94 20.74 -39.83
C PHE A 231 2.79 20.73 -38.81
N ASP A 232 1.90 21.71 -38.86
CA ASP A 232 0.77 21.79 -37.93
C ASP A 232 -0.21 20.62 -38.07
N GLU A 233 -0.48 20.17 -39.30
CA GLU A 233 -1.31 18.98 -39.56
C GLU A 233 -0.70 17.70 -39.00
N LEU A 234 0.61 17.49 -39.18
CA LEU A 234 1.32 16.33 -38.65
C LEU A 234 1.34 16.36 -37.12
N ARG A 235 1.66 17.51 -36.53
CA ARG A 235 1.70 17.69 -35.08
C ARG A 235 0.34 17.39 -34.47
N GLU A 236 -0.72 17.99 -34.99
CA GLU A 236 -2.09 17.74 -34.53
C GLU A 236 -2.47 16.26 -34.63
N ARG A 237 -2.16 15.62 -35.76
CA ARG A 237 -2.45 14.19 -35.97
C ARG A 237 -1.69 13.32 -34.98
N PHE A 238 -0.41 13.57 -34.76
CA PHE A 238 0.44 12.76 -33.89
C PHE A 238 0.09 12.96 -32.41
N SER A 239 -0.23 14.18 -31.98
CA SER A 239 -0.62 14.45 -30.59
C SER A 239 -1.94 13.79 -30.17
N ARG A 240 -2.84 13.46 -31.12
CA ARG A 240 -4.10 12.75 -30.79
C ARG A 240 -3.93 11.29 -30.41
N ALA A 241 -2.87 10.65 -30.93
CA ALA A 241 -2.62 9.22 -30.71
C ALA A 241 -1.12 8.96 -30.77
N PRO A 242 -0.32 9.49 -29.81
CA PRO A 242 1.14 9.51 -29.88
C PRO A 242 1.76 8.10 -30.02
N HIS A 243 1.17 7.11 -29.36
CA HIS A 243 1.61 5.72 -29.40
C HIS A 243 0.89 4.86 -30.45
N GLY A 244 -0.06 5.44 -31.20
CA GLY A 244 -0.82 4.77 -32.26
C GLY A 244 -1.91 3.80 -31.78
N GLU A 245 -1.93 3.49 -30.49
CA GLU A 245 -2.91 2.63 -29.82
C GLU A 245 -3.17 3.12 -28.39
N ASP A 246 -4.23 2.59 -27.76
CA ASP A 246 -4.51 2.82 -26.34
C ASP A 246 -3.56 2.00 -25.47
N ARG A 247 -2.81 2.66 -24.57
CA ARG A 247 -1.83 2.04 -23.68
C ARG A 247 -2.49 1.01 -22.75
N ALA A 248 -3.70 1.26 -22.29
CA ALA A 248 -4.40 0.36 -21.38
C ALA A 248 -4.73 -0.98 -22.04
N VAL A 249 -5.05 -0.95 -23.34
CA VAL A 249 -5.31 -2.16 -24.14
C VAL A 249 -4.01 -2.93 -24.38
N ALA A 250 -2.92 -2.23 -24.71
CA ALA A 250 -1.64 -2.86 -25.00
C ALA A 250 -0.99 -3.52 -23.78
N ASP A 251 -1.19 -2.96 -22.58
CA ASP A 251 -0.55 -3.44 -21.34
C ASP A 251 -1.42 -4.37 -20.48
N SER A 252 -2.59 -4.81 -20.97
CA SER A 252 -3.49 -5.65 -20.20
C SER A 252 -2.88 -6.98 -19.75
N GLU A 253 -2.03 -7.60 -20.58
CA GLU A 253 -1.36 -8.85 -20.23
C GLU A 253 -0.20 -8.64 -19.24
N THR A 254 0.38 -7.43 -19.20
CA THR A 254 1.46 -7.13 -18.26
C THR A 254 0.95 -7.06 -16.82
N SER A 255 -0.24 -6.49 -16.55
CA SER A 255 -0.75 -6.46 -15.18
C SER A 255 -0.97 -7.87 -14.64
N ALA A 256 -1.44 -8.78 -15.50
CA ALA A 256 -1.59 -10.19 -15.14
C ALA A 256 -0.24 -10.85 -14.85
N CYS A 257 0.83 -10.43 -15.52
CA CYS A 257 2.19 -10.91 -15.22
C CYS A 257 2.68 -10.45 -13.84
N TRP A 258 2.59 -9.16 -13.53
CA TRP A 258 3.01 -8.65 -12.21
C TRP A 258 2.13 -9.17 -11.08
N ALA A 259 0.82 -9.27 -11.29
CA ALA A 259 -0.09 -9.84 -10.30
C ALA A 259 0.25 -11.30 -9.96
N ARG A 260 0.66 -12.11 -10.96
CA ARG A 260 1.10 -13.50 -10.72
C ARG A 260 2.42 -13.60 -9.95
N GLY A 261 3.28 -12.57 -10.03
CA GLY A 261 4.55 -12.54 -9.32
C GLY A 261 4.43 -12.09 -7.86
N SER A 262 3.29 -11.50 -7.48
CA SER A 262 3.10 -10.88 -6.17
C SER A 262 2.49 -11.83 -5.15
N ARG A 263 3.06 -11.85 -3.94
CA ARG A 263 2.55 -12.64 -2.80
C ARG A 263 1.54 -11.89 -1.94
N ALA A 264 1.24 -10.62 -2.25
CA ALA A 264 0.43 -9.74 -1.40
C ALA A 264 -0.95 -10.34 -1.07
N ALA A 265 -1.62 -10.98 -2.03
CA ALA A 265 -2.94 -11.58 -1.81
C ALA A 265 -2.91 -12.80 -0.88
N ASP A 266 -1.84 -13.57 -0.91
CA ASP A 266 -1.66 -14.71 0.00
C ASP A 266 -1.34 -14.20 1.42
N LEU A 267 -0.45 -13.21 1.54
CA LEU A 267 -0.11 -12.57 2.81
C LEU A 267 -1.34 -11.94 3.48
N ALA A 268 -2.18 -11.24 2.71
CA ALA A 268 -3.45 -10.67 3.17
C ALA A 268 -4.41 -11.73 3.72
N ARG A 269 -4.50 -12.90 3.07
CA ARG A 269 -5.35 -14.00 3.52
C ARG A 269 -4.83 -14.59 4.84
N SER A 270 -3.53 -14.88 4.91
CA SER A 270 -2.90 -15.40 6.12
C SER A 270 -3.01 -14.42 7.29
N ALA A 271 -2.89 -13.12 7.05
CA ALA A 271 -3.07 -12.10 8.08
C ALA A 271 -4.50 -12.10 8.64
N ALA A 272 -5.52 -12.22 7.78
CA ALA A 272 -6.91 -12.32 8.22
C ALA A 272 -7.16 -13.57 9.07
N GLU A 273 -6.61 -14.72 8.67
CA GLU A 273 -6.69 -15.98 9.42
C GLU A 273 -6.04 -15.86 10.81
N LEU A 274 -4.87 -15.23 10.91
CA LEU A 274 -4.20 -15.00 12.20
C LEU A 274 -4.99 -14.07 13.12
N VAL A 275 -5.61 -13.03 12.59
CA VAL A 275 -6.45 -12.12 13.40
C VAL A 275 -7.63 -12.86 14.02
N ASP A 276 -8.35 -13.65 13.22
CA ASP A 276 -9.48 -14.45 13.70
C ASP A 276 -9.02 -15.42 14.82
N GLU A 277 -7.83 -16.00 14.69
CA GLU A 277 -7.29 -16.91 15.70
C GLU A 277 -6.83 -16.19 16.97
N ILE A 278 -6.19 -15.02 16.85
CA ILE A 278 -5.81 -14.16 18.00
C ILE A 278 -7.07 -13.73 18.77
N GLU A 279 -8.11 -13.27 18.06
CA GLU A 279 -9.37 -12.85 18.69
C GLU A 279 -10.04 -14.01 19.45
N SER A 280 -10.00 -15.22 18.89
CA SER A 280 -10.51 -16.44 19.54
C SER A 280 -9.75 -16.81 20.82
N GLN A 281 -8.44 -16.55 20.89
CA GLN A 281 -7.66 -16.78 22.12
C GLN A 281 -7.97 -15.74 23.21
N LEU A 282 -8.36 -14.53 22.83
CA LEU A 282 -8.59 -13.39 23.72
C LEU A 282 -10.07 -13.15 24.09
N SER A 283 -10.99 -13.99 23.59
CA SER A 283 -12.43 -13.96 23.87
C SER A 283 -12.82 -14.85 25.05
#